data_AF-A0A2M7JKJ3-F1
#
_entry.id   AF-A0A2M7JKJ3-F1
#
_cell.length_a   1.000
_cell.length_b   1.000
_cell.length_c   1.000
_cell.angle_alpha   90.00
_cell.angle_beta   90.00
_cell.angle_gamma   90.00
#
_symmetry.space_group_name_H-M   'P 1'
#
loop_
_entity.id
_entity.type
_entity.pdbx_description
1 polymer ?
#
loop_
_entity_poly.entity_id
_entity_poly.type
_entity_poly.pdbx_seq_one_letter_code
_entity_poly.pdbx_strand_id
1 'polypeptide(L)'
;MKSLMVACLFLALMVSGTPSAQEIDIEQEQLARWHINYASYLIDVGKYLEALENYHTAIEVTALRKTKTDAMLAKATLLSSFLDADEEALKVYQEVGRNFPEGAEIAIYREGLLLFELNRFEEAAEAFKSYNARYPAGRFQFQAEVLMEKVKDALAKAPPSQIAMVPVPEPAAKPIPQPEPAAEPGPGQKPAVVKTTPAPEPSKPVVTPPTPAPTPAVKPVSGQKVPIPELRVRISRGASELILSGKDICYGQSGCRDSFTVTPGNDRVRINGRQTEKGTVIFRSEKPISISCDGKKKKLRGRISASMREGKLLVINLVEMEEYLLSVVPSESYASWPLDTLKAQAVAARTYAYYQKLHRENLSYDLVDDEGDQAYKGMERETTRSTKAVMESSGEVLMEQQRPILAMFSANSG
;
A
#
# COMPACT_ATOMS: atom_id res chain seq x y z
N MET A 1 35.56 -71.84 42.32
CA MET A 1 36.18 -72.81 41.39
C MET A 1 35.14 -73.26 40.39
N LYS A 2 35.47 -73.15 39.08
CA LYS A 2 34.76 -73.62 37.86
C LYS A 2 33.51 -72.80 37.47
N SER A 3 33.60 -71.85 36.53
CA SER A 3 33.65 -72.00 35.04
C SER A 3 32.46 -72.76 34.46
N LEU A 4 31.59 -72.10 33.69
CA LEU A 4 31.75 -72.02 32.22
C LEU A 4 30.70 -71.10 31.56
N MET A 5 31.13 -70.51 30.45
CA MET A 5 30.55 -69.51 29.57
C MET A 5 29.14 -69.81 29.02
N VAL A 6 28.32 -68.76 28.90
CA VAL A 6 27.45 -68.56 27.73
C VAL A 6 27.57 -67.11 27.31
N ALA A 7 28.07 -66.90 26.09
CA ALA A 7 28.23 -65.61 25.45
C ALA A 7 26.89 -65.14 24.87
N CYS A 8 26.43 -63.96 25.28
CA CYS A 8 25.44 -63.19 24.53
C CYS A 8 26.03 -61.82 24.20
N LEU A 9 26.20 -61.64 22.90
CA LEU A 9 26.65 -60.46 22.19
C LEU A 9 25.69 -59.29 22.45
N PHE A 10 26.13 -58.23 23.13
CA PHE A 10 25.51 -56.90 23.02
C PHE A 10 26.59 -55.83 23.00
N LEU A 11 26.99 -55.50 21.77
CA LEU A 11 27.69 -54.27 21.43
C LEU A 11 26.63 -53.15 21.43
N ALA A 12 26.49 -52.42 22.52
CA ALA A 12 25.76 -51.15 22.53
C ALA A 12 26.79 -50.02 22.62
N LEU A 13 27.15 -49.52 21.44
CA LEU A 13 27.93 -48.30 21.25
C LEU A 13 27.30 -47.14 22.02
N MET A 14 28.16 -46.41 22.72
CA MET A 14 27.98 -45.01 23.06
C MET A 14 27.57 -44.24 21.79
N VAL A 15 26.28 -43.93 21.65
CA VAL A 15 25.86 -42.84 20.77
C VAL A 15 25.69 -41.64 21.68
N SER A 16 26.80 -40.91 21.86
CA SER A 16 26.74 -39.47 22.06
C SER A 16 25.81 -38.93 20.98
N GLY A 17 24.61 -38.50 21.36
CA GLY A 17 23.67 -37.86 20.47
C GLY A 17 24.36 -36.68 19.81
N THR A 18 24.75 -36.87 18.56
CA THR A 18 25.07 -35.77 17.65
C THR A 18 23.80 -34.94 17.51
N PRO A 19 23.83 -33.61 17.75
CA PRO A 19 22.66 -32.79 17.53
C PRO A 19 22.38 -32.81 16.03
N SER A 20 21.27 -33.42 15.65
CA SER A 20 20.83 -33.59 14.27
C SER A 20 19.50 -32.87 14.11
N ALA A 21 19.45 -32.03 13.08
CA ALA A 21 18.36 -31.16 12.65
C ALA A 21 18.08 -29.98 13.59
N GLN A 22 18.18 -28.75 13.06
CA GLN A 22 17.67 -27.54 13.70
C GLN A 22 16.24 -27.83 14.18
N GLU A 23 16.05 -27.96 15.50
CA GLU A 23 14.75 -27.72 16.10
C GLU A 23 14.43 -26.27 15.75
N ILE A 24 13.55 -26.09 14.75
CA ILE A 24 12.90 -24.80 14.52
C ILE A 24 12.25 -24.47 15.86
N ASP A 25 12.73 -23.42 16.51
CA ASP A 25 12.12 -22.93 17.74
C ASP A 25 10.72 -22.44 17.37
N ILE A 26 9.74 -23.32 17.62
CA ILE A 26 8.33 -23.11 17.27
C ILE A 26 7.81 -21.86 17.97
N GLU A 27 8.31 -21.55 19.17
CA GLU A 27 7.91 -20.36 19.93
C GLU A 27 8.43 -19.09 19.25
N GLN A 28 9.72 -19.07 18.85
CA GLN A 28 10.30 -17.94 18.10
C GLN A 28 9.62 -17.71 16.74
N GLU A 29 9.27 -18.79 16.04
CA GLU A 29 8.56 -18.68 14.76
C GLU A 29 7.12 -18.17 14.95
N GLN A 30 6.41 -18.62 15.98
CA GLN A 30 5.09 -18.09 16.33
C GLN A 30 5.17 -16.61 16.72
N LEU A 31 6.20 -16.22 17.46
CA LEU A 31 6.46 -14.84 17.84
C LEU A 31 6.74 -13.97 16.60
N ALA A 32 7.58 -14.43 15.67
CA ALA A 32 7.84 -13.71 14.43
C ALA A 32 6.57 -13.49 13.60
N ARG A 33 5.74 -14.53 13.45
CA ARG A 33 4.45 -14.41 12.74
C ARG A 33 3.49 -13.46 13.45
N TRP A 34 3.47 -13.49 14.78
CA TRP A 34 2.69 -12.54 15.55
C TRP A 34 3.14 -11.11 15.26
N HIS A 35 4.45 -10.83 15.28
CA HIS A 35 4.98 -9.50 14.95
C HIS A 35 4.68 -9.08 13.51
N ILE A 36 4.74 -9.96 12.51
CA ILE A 36 4.35 -9.65 11.12
C ILE A 36 2.87 -9.26 11.04
N ASN A 37 2.00 -10.03 11.70
CA ASN A 37 0.56 -9.75 11.73
C ASN A 37 0.25 -8.47 12.51
N TYR A 38 0.94 -8.25 13.62
CA TYR A 38 0.76 -7.05 14.44
C TYR A 38 1.32 -5.80 13.74
N ALA A 39 2.43 -5.93 13.01
CA ALA A 39 2.93 -4.88 12.13
C ALA A 39 1.89 -4.50 11.08
N SER A 40 1.22 -5.50 10.47
CA SER A 40 0.14 -5.24 9.52
C SER A 40 -1.00 -4.45 10.17
N TYR A 41 -1.45 -4.84 11.36
CA TYR A 41 -2.42 -4.07 12.15
C TYR A 41 -1.94 -2.65 12.46
N LEU A 42 -0.66 -2.49 12.84
CA LEU A 42 -0.06 -1.19 13.16
C LEU A 42 0.00 -0.27 11.94
N ILE A 43 0.28 -0.81 10.75
CA ILE A 43 0.18 -0.06 9.49
C ILE A 43 -1.24 0.44 9.30
N ASP A 44 -2.23 -0.43 9.52
CA ASP A 44 -3.64 -0.07 9.38
C ASP A 44 -4.00 1.09 10.32
N VAL A 45 -3.59 1.04 11.58
CA VAL A 45 -3.84 2.13 12.54
C VAL A 45 -2.87 3.32 12.43
N GLY A 46 -2.09 3.42 11.34
CA GLY A 46 -1.20 4.56 11.05
C GLY A 46 0.06 4.63 11.91
N LYS A 47 0.37 3.59 12.69
CA LYS A 47 1.54 3.48 13.56
C LYS A 47 2.74 2.87 12.81
N TYR A 48 3.20 3.57 11.77
CA TYR A 48 4.18 3.04 10.83
C TYR A 48 5.57 2.77 11.44
N LEU A 49 6.00 3.58 12.41
CA LEU A 49 7.29 3.35 13.09
C LEU A 49 7.24 2.11 13.99
N GLU A 50 6.14 1.93 14.73
CA GLU A 50 5.92 0.71 15.53
C GLU A 50 5.80 -0.53 14.62
N ALA A 51 5.13 -0.40 13.47
CA ALA A 51 5.09 -1.47 12.47
C ALA A 51 6.48 -1.84 11.94
N LEU A 52 7.32 -0.82 11.69
CA LEU A 52 8.69 -1.01 11.23
C LEU A 52 9.54 -1.76 12.27
N GLU A 53 9.40 -1.40 13.55
CA GLU A 53 10.04 -2.12 14.66
C GLU A 53 9.57 -3.57 14.73
N ASN A 54 8.26 -3.82 14.59
CA ASN A 54 7.71 -5.18 14.61
C ASN A 54 8.25 -6.04 13.46
N TYR A 55 8.41 -5.50 12.24
CA TYR A 55 9.09 -6.23 11.18
C TYR A 55 10.56 -6.49 11.49
N HIS A 56 11.26 -5.54 12.11
CA HIS A 56 12.65 -5.74 12.56
C HIS A 56 12.73 -6.91 13.54
N THR A 57 11.90 -6.92 14.57
CA THR A 57 11.82 -8.00 15.55
C THR A 57 11.52 -9.33 14.88
N ALA A 58 10.54 -9.37 13.98
CA ALA A 58 10.20 -10.59 13.25
C ALA A 58 11.38 -11.16 12.45
N ILE A 59 12.16 -10.29 11.80
CA ILE A 59 13.37 -10.66 11.05
C ILE A 59 14.46 -11.19 11.99
N GLU A 60 14.63 -10.58 13.16
CA GLU A 60 15.65 -11.00 14.12
C GLU A 60 15.32 -12.33 14.79
N VAL A 61 14.06 -12.53 15.20
CA VAL A 61 13.67 -13.69 16.01
C VAL A 61 13.42 -14.95 15.19
N THR A 62 13.01 -14.86 13.93
CA THR A 62 12.80 -16.08 13.11
C THR A 62 14.11 -16.64 12.55
N ALA A 63 14.31 -17.95 12.76
CA ALA A 63 15.31 -18.74 12.04
C ALA A 63 14.79 -19.22 10.67
N LEU A 64 13.48 -19.16 10.41
CA LEU A 64 12.90 -19.60 9.14
C LEU A 64 13.12 -18.57 8.04
N ARG A 65 13.91 -18.97 7.05
CA ARG A 65 14.23 -18.18 5.86
C ARG A 65 13.01 -17.63 5.13
N LYS A 66 11.94 -18.42 5.01
CA LYS A 66 10.69 -17.98 4.37
C LYS A 66 10.02 -16.84 5.15
N THR A 67 9.82 -17.01 6.45
CA THR A 67 9.20 -15.99 7.33
C THR A 67 10.04 -14.71 7.38
N LYS A 68 11.37 -14.86 7.45
CA LYS A 68 12.32 -13.74 7.32
C LYS A 68 12.13 -12.99 6.00
N THR A 69 12.03 -13.72 4.89
CA THR A 69 11.83 -13.13 3.56
C THR A 69 10.50 -12.37 3.48
N ASP A 70 9.42 -12.95 3.99
CA ASP A 70 8.09 -12.32 4.00
C ASP A 70 8.11 -11.01 4.81
N ALA A 71 8.74 -11.02 5.99
CA ALA A 71 8.91 -9.83 6.83
C ALA A 71 9.77 -8.75 6.17
N MET A 72 10.86 -9.12 5.48
CA MET A 72 11.71 -8.19 4.74
C MET A 72 10.96 -7.53 3.57
N LEU A 73 10.20 -8.32 2.80
CA LEU A 73 9.40 -7.78 1.70
C LEU A 73 8.30 -6.84 2.21
N ALA A 74 7.64 -7.19 3.31
CA ALA A 74 6.63 -6.35 3.95
C ALA A 74 7.25 -5.05 4.52
N LYS A 75 8.42 -5.13 5.16
CA LYS A 75 9.21 -3.98 5.61
C LYS A 75 9.57 -3.05 4.46
N ALA A 76 10.07 -3.59 3.34
CA ALA A 76 10.41 -2.78 2.16
C ALA A 76 9.20 -2.03 1.61
N THR A 77 8.04 -2.70 1.56
CA THR A 77 6.78 -2.06 1.15
C THR A 77 6.35 -0.98 2.14
N LEU A 78 6.46 -1.23 3.45
CA LEU A 78 6.17 -0.22 4.48
C LEU A 78 7.03 1.04 4.29
N LEU A 79 8.33 0.84 4.08
CA LEU A 79 9.30 1.91 3.87
C LEU A 79 8.97 2.78 2.65
N SER A 80 8.72 2.17 1.49
CA SER A 80 8.43 2.90 0.25
C SER A 80 7.04 3.54 0.24
N SER A 81 6.03 2.85 0.78
CA SER A 81 4.63 3.25 0.63
C SER A 81 4.16 4.26 1.68
N PHE A 82 4.70 4.21 2.91
CA PHE A 82 4.18 5.02 4.03
C PHE A 82 5.22 5.90 4.72
N LEU A 83 6.50 5.55 4.65
CA LEU A 83 7.56 6.27 5.37
C LEU A 83 8.42 7.16 4.47
N ASP A 84 8.12 7.20 3.17
CA ASP A 84 8.90 7.94 2.16
C ASP A 84 10.42 7.59 2.25
N ALA A 85 10.74 6.34 2.62
CA ALA A 85 12.09 5.83 2.84
C ALA A 85 12.52 4.92 1.68
N ASP A 86 12.53 5.50 0.48
CA ASP A 86 12.64 4.76 -0.78
C ASP A 86 14.02 4.09 -0.97
N GLU A 87 15.10 4.75 -0.55
CA GLU A 87 16.46 4.16 -0.62
C GLU A 87 16.64 3.00 0.35
N GLU A 88 16.07 3.08 1.55
CA GLU A 88 16.04 1.97 2.50
C GLU A 88 15.21 0.80 1.95
N ALA A 89 14.07 1.08 1.31
CA ALA A 89 13.25 0.06 0.67
C ALA A 89 14.01 -0.66 -0.46
N LEU A 90 14.72 0.10 -1.33
CA LEU A 90 15.55 -0.46 -2.39
C LEU A 90 16.66 -1.36 -1.85
N LYS A 91 17.35 -0.94 -0.77
CA LYS A 91 18.37 -1.79 -0.10
C LYS A 91 17.79 -3.12 0.34
N VAL A 92 16.60 -3.12 0.96
CA VAL A 92 15.94 -4.36 1.41
C VAL A 92 15.52 -5.22 0.21
N TYR A 93 14.93 -4.66 -0.85
CA TYR A 93 14.60 -5.44 -2.05
C TYR A 93 15.85 -6.07 -2.70
N GLN A 94 16.94 -5.31 -2.80
CA GLN A 94 18.21 -5.83 -3.32
C GLN A 94 18.78 -6.94 -2.46
N GLU A 95 18.70 -6.81 -1.13
CA GLU A 95 19.13 -7.85 -0.19
C GLU A 95 18.31 -9.13 -0.38
N VAL A 96 16.98 -9.02 -0.46
CA VAL A 96 16.09 -10.16 -0.74
C VAL A 96 16.42 -10.80 -2.10
N GLY A 97 16.57 -9.99 -3.15
CA GLY A 97 16.88 -10.45 -4.51
C GLY A 97 18.19 -11.23 -4.63
N ARG A 98 19.21 -10.86 -3.85
CA ARG A 98 20.53 -11.51 -3.82
C ARG A 98 20.55 -12.73 -2.91
N ASN A 99 19.98 -12.63 -1.71
CA ASN A 99 20.23 -13.58 -0.64
C ASN A 99 19.09 -14.55 -0.35
N PHE A 100 17.88 -14.33 -0.89
CA PHE A 100 16.66 -15.11 -0.58
C PHE A 100 15.91 -15.53 -1.86
N PRO A 101 16.27 -16.64 -2.55
CA PRO A 101 15.63 -17.11 -3.78
C PRO A 101 14.12 -17.26 -3.69
N GLU A 102 13.58 -17.58 -2.52
CA GLU A 102 12.15 -17.74 -2.28
C GLU A 102 11.36 -16.43 -2.47
N GLY A 103 11.99 -15.29 -2.21
CA GLY A 103 11.40 -13.95 -2.42
C GLY A 103 12.04 -13.15 -3.54
N ALA A 104 13.11 -13.67 -4.16
CA ALA A 104 13.92 -12.92 -5.12
C ALA A 104 13.12 -12.47 -6.36
N GLU A 105 12.18 -13.29 -6.83
CA GLU A 105 11.29 -12.92 -7.94
C GLU A 105 10.47 -11.66 -7.60
N ILE A 106 9.82 -11.66 -6.43
CA ILE A 106 9.01 -10.53 -5.96
C ILE A 106 9.88 -9.30 -5.72
N ALA A 107 11.05 -9.48 -5.11
CA ALA A 107 11.94 -8.40 -4.75
C ALA A 107 12.49 -7.67 -5.97
N ILE A 108 13.00 -8.39 -6.97
CA ILE A 108 13.58 -7.79 -8.18
C ILE A 108 12.50 -7.06 -9.00
N TYR A 109 11.29 -7.63 -9.08
CA TYR A 109 10.17 -6.95 -9.73
C TYR A 109 9.78 -5.66 -9.00
N ARG A 110 9.63 -5.71 -7.65
CA ARG A 110 9.27 -4.54 -6.84
C ARG A 110 10.37 -3.48 -6.81
N GLU A 111 11.64 -3.88 -6.85
CA GLU A 111 12.78 -2.98 -7.04
C GLU A 111 12.63 -2.20 -8.36
N GLY A 112 12.42 -2.90 -9.48
CA GLY A 112 12.21 -2.27 -10.77
C GLY A 112 11.01 -1.34 -10.81
N LEU A 113 9.90 -1.74 -10.18
CA LEU A 113 8.69 -0.91 -10.06
C LEU A 113 8.96 0.36 -9.25
N LEU A 114 9.62 0.25 -8.11
CA LEU A 114 9.96 1.40 -7.27
C LEU A 114 10.91 2.36 -8.00
N LEU A 115 11.96 1.84 -8.65
CA LEU A 115 12.87 2.64 -9.47
C LEU A 115 12.13 3.36 -10.62
N PHE A 116 11.16 2.69 -11.24
CA PHE A 116 10.31 3.29 -12.27
C PHE A 116 9.45 4.44 -11.71
N GLU A 117 8.82 4.26 -10.55
CA GLU A 117 8.03 5.30 -9.89
C GLU A 117 8.86 6.51 -9.47
N LEU A 118 10.12 6.29 -9.11
CA LEU A 118 11.10 7.33 -8.79
C LEU A 118 11.68 8.01 -10.04
N ASN A 119 11.27 7.62 -11.25
CA ASN A 119 11.84 8.05 -12.53
C ASN A 119 13.34 7.72 -12.71
N ARG A 120 13.86 6.73 -11.98
CA ARG A 120 15.23 6.20 -12.13
C ARG A 120 15.26 5.17 -13.26
N PHE A 121 14.96 5.64 -14.47
CA PHE A 121 14.62 4.79 -15.61
C PHE A 121 15.75 3.85 -16.07
N GLU A 122 17.02 4.27 -15.97
CA GLU A 122 18.15 3.42 -16.31
C GLU A 122 18.26 2.23 -15.36
N GLU A 123 18.18 2.48 -14.06
CA GLU A 123 18.22 1.43 -13.03
C GLU A 123 16.98 0.54 -13.09
N ALA A 124 15.80 1.12 -13.35
CA ALA A 124 14.58 0.35 -13.57
C ALA A 124 14.72 -0.59 -14.78
N ALA A 125 15.33 -0.12 -15.88
CA ALA A 125 15.61 -0.96 -17.05
C ALA A 125 16.54 -2.13 -16.69
N GLU A 126 17.57 -1.91 -15.88
CA GLU A 126 18.46 -2.97 -15.42
C GLU A 126 17.72 -4.01 -14.56
N ALA A 127 16.91 -3.55 -13.61
CA ALA A 127 16.10 -4.40 -12.76
C ALA A 127 15.11 -5.27 -13.58
N PHE A 128 14.38 -4.68 -14.53
CA PHE A 128 13.44 -5.43 -15.38
C PHE A 128 14.16 -6.38 -16.35
N LYS A 129 15.32 -6.00 -16.91
CA LYS A 129 16.14 -6.92 -17.70
C LYS A 129 16.60 -8.12 -16.86
N SER A 130 17.08 -7.87 -15.65
CA SER A 130 17.49 -8.90 -14.69
C SER A 130 16.32 -9.82 -14.35
N TYR A 131 15.14 -9.24 -14.08
CA TYR A 131 13.91 -9.99 -13.84
C TYR A 131 13.55 -10.90 -15.02
N ASN A 132 13.45 -10.37 -16.24
CA ASN A 132 13.06 -11.14 -17.43
C ASN A 132 14.09 -12.24 -17.78
N ALA A 133 15.37 -12.01 -17.53
CA ALA A 133 16.42 -13.01 -17.74
C ALA A 133 16.35 -14.15 -16.71
N ARG A 134 16.06 -13.83 -15.44
CA ARG A 134 16.03 -14.80 -14.34
C ARG A 134 14.70 -15.53 -14.21
N TYR A 135 13.60 -14.88 -14.60
CA TYR A 135 12.22 -15.37 -14.47
C TYR A 135 11.42 -15.20 -15.76
N PRO A 136 11.81 -15.86 -16.87
CA PRO A 136 11.13 -15.71 -18.17
C PRO A 136 9.67 -16.20 -18.18
N ALA A 137 9.28 -17.02 -17.20
CA ALA A 137 7.90 -17.45 -16.96
C ALA A 137 7.40 -17.01 -15.57
N GLY A 138 7.97 -15.92 -15.04
CA GLY A 138 7.64 -15.39 -13.72
C GLY A 138 6.24 -14.76 -13.64
N ARG A 139 5.71 -14.66 -12.43
CA ARG A 139 4.39 -14.11 -12.08
C ARG A 139 4.15 -12.71 -12.64
N PHE A 140 5.21 -11.93 -12.80
CA PHE A 140 5.19 -10.55 -13.27
C PHE A 140 5.80 -10.34 -14.66
N GLN A 141 6.04 -11.40 -15.45
CA GLN A 141 6.68 -11.30 -16.79
C GLN A 141 5.99 -10.27 -17.68
N PHE A 142 4.66 -10.39 -17.84
CA PHE A 142 3.89 -9.46 -18.69
C PHE A 142 4.00 -8.01 -18.20
N GLN A 143 3.89 -7.79 -16.88
CA GLN A 143 4.00 -6.46 -16.28
C GLN A 143 5.40 -5.87 -16.47
N ALA A 144 6.45 -6.68 -16.26
CA ALA A 144 7.84 -6.26 -16.44
C ALA A 144 8.12 -5.89 -17.90
N GLU A 145 7.62 -6.64 -18.89
CA GLU A 145 7.74 -6.30 -20.30
C GLU A 145 7.03 -4.98 -20.66
N VAL A 146 5.79 -4.80 -20.19
CA VAL A 146 5.03 -3.55 -20.41
C VAL A 146 5.73 -2.35 -19.77
N LEU A 147 6.24 -2.51 -18.55
CA LEU A 147 6.99 -1.46 -17.86
C LEU A 147 8.32 -1.19 -18.58
N MET A 148 8.98 -2.21 -19.13
CA MET A 148 10.21 -2.05 -19.90
C MET A 148 10.00 -1.21 -21.18
N GLU A 149 8.88 -1.41 -21.88
CA GLU A 149 8.54 -0.54 -23.02
C GLU A 149 8.31 0.92 -22.58
N LYS A 150 7.63 1.13 -21.45
CA LYS A 150 7.45 2.48 -20.89
C LYS A 150 8.77 3.13 -20.48
N VAL A 151 9.69 2.35 -19.94
CA VAL A 151 11.05 2.81 -19.60
C VAL A 151 11.81 3.24 -20.87
N LYS A 152 11.75 2.45 -21.94
CA LYS A 152 12.36 2.81 -23.24
C LYS A 152 11.79 4.11 -23.78
N ASP A 153 10.47 4.25 -23.77
CA ASP A 153 9.78 5.48 -24.20
C ASP A 153 10.19 6.70 -23.37
N ALA A 154 10.39 6.53 -22.05
CA ALA A 154 10.82 7.58 -21.15
C ALA A 154 12.27 8.01 -21.42
N LEU A 155 13.18 7.03 -21.57
CA LEU A 155 14.60 7.28 -21.89
C LEU A 155 14.76 7.96 -23.26
N ALA A 156 13.96 7.60 -24.26
CA ALA A 156 13.99 8.23 -25.57
C ALA A 156 13.54 9.71 -25.57
N LYS A 157 12.78 10.13 -24.55
CA LYS A 157 12.25 11.50 -24.40
C LYS A 157 13.09 12.37 -23.46
N ALA A 158 14.10 11.82 -22.79
CA ALA A 158 14.91 12.55 -21.81
C ALA A 158 15.96 13.46 -22.48
N PRO A 159 16.09 14.75 -22.10
CA PRO A 159 17.12 15.63 -22.65
C PRO A 159 18.56 15.26 -22.17
N PRO A 160 19.62 15.60 -22.95
CA PRO A 160 20.98 15.08 -22.76
C PRO A 160 21.67 15.39 -21.42
N SER A 161 21.15 16.32 -20.63
CA SER A 161 21.76 16.77 -19.37
C SER A 161 21.46 15.87 -18.15
N GLN A 162 20.79 14.73 -18.34
CA GLN A 162 20.65 13.68 -17.31
C GLN A 162 21.69 12.56 -17.45
N ILE A 163 22.58 12.63 -18.45
CA ILE A 163 23.55 11.56 -18.81
C ILE A 163 24.82 11.55 -17.93
N ALA A 164 24.97 12.48 -16.99
CA ALA A 164 26.08 12.42 -16.03
C ALA A 164 25.64 11.73 -14.75
N MET A 165 26.29 10.61 -14.41
CA MET A 165 26.42 10.13 -13.03
C MET A 165 26.86 11.34 -12.17
N VAL A 166 25.91 11.99 -11.51
CA VAL A 166 26.21 12.89 -10.41
C VAL A 166 26.48 11.98 -9.22
N PRO A 167 27.69 11.99 -8.63
CA PRO A 167 27.89 11.31 -7.36
C PRO A 167 26.96 11.99 -6.36
N VAL A 168 25.98 11.24 -5.86
CA VAL A 168 25.06 11.73 -4.83
C VAL A 168 25.91 12.13 -3.62
N PRO A 169 25.91 13.40 -3.19
CA PRO A 169 26.40 13.71 -1.85
C PRO A 169 25.47 12.99 -0.88
N GLU A 170 26.05 12.17 0.00
CA GLU A 170 25.36 11.46 1.06
C GLU A 170 24.35 12.41 1.74
N PRO A 171 23.03 12.23 1.55
CA PRO A 171 22.06 13.10 2.16
C PRO A 171 22.08 12.76 3.65
N ALA A 172 22.35 13.77 4.48
CA ALA A 172 22.36 13.64 5.92
C ALA A 172 21.11 12.88 6.39
N ALA A 173 21.32 11.68 6.92
CA ALA A 173 20.27 10.89 7.53
C ALA A 173 19.55 11.78 8.55
N LYS A 174 18.29 12.10 8.28
CA LYS A 174 17.43 12.62 9.35
C LYS A 174 17.30 11.47 10.36
N PRO A 175 17.67 11.67 11.63
CA PRO A 175 17.56 10.61 12.62
C PRO A 175 16.12 10.12 12.66
N ILE A 176 15.94 8.81 12.53
CA ILE A 176 14.70 8.15 12.92
C ILE A 176 14.50 8.53 14.39
N PRO A 177 13.38 9.20 14.77
CA PRO A 177 13.12 9.51 16.17
C PRO A 177 13.09 8.19 16.96
N GLN A 178 14.02 8.02 17.90
CA GLN A 178 13.95 6.91 18.84
C GLN A 178 12.82 7.20 19.83
N PRO A 179 11.89 6.26 20.08
CA PRO A 179 10.90 6.43 21.12
C PRO A 179 11.58 6.49 22.49
N GLU A 180 11.13 7.42 23.34
CA GLU A 180 11.44 7.39 24.77
C GLU A 180 11.03 6.05 25.39
N PRO A 181 11.71 5.57 26.45
CA PRO A 181 11.41 4.28 27.05
C PRO A 181 9.97 4.25 27.56
N ALA A 182 9.15 3.39 26.96
CA ALA A 182 7.83 3.10 27.49
C ALA A 182 7.98 2.30 28.79
N ALA A 183 7.26 2.74 29.84
CA ALA A 183 7.19 2.04 31.12
C ALA A 183 6.71 0.59 30.94
N GLU A 184 7.38 -0.33 31.62
CA GLU A 184 7.07 -1.76 31.65
C GLU A 184 5.60 -2.03 32.04
N PRO A 185 4.86 -2.90 31.32
CA PRO A 185 3.64 -3.48 31.85
C PRO A 185 3.98 -4.55 32.89
N GLY A 186 3.46 -4.38 34.11
CA GLY A 186 3.65 -5.32 35.23
C GLY A 186 3.11 -6.74 34.95
N PRO A 187 3.57 -7.74 35.73
CA PRO A 187 3.37 -9.14 35.38
C PRO A 187 1.98 -9.64 35.78
N GLY A 188 1.34 -10.38 34.88
CA GLY A 188 0.36 -11.39 35.26
C GLY A 188 -0.98 -11.32 34.55
N GLN A 189 -1.08 -12.03 33.42
CA GLN A 189 -2.19 -12.94 33.17
C GLN A 189 -1.77 -13.93 32.07
N LYS A 190 -1.57 -15.19 32.47
CA LYS A 190 -1.36 -16.32 31.55
C LYS A 190 -2.65 -16.56 30.75
N PRO A 191 -2.59 -16.76 29.42
CA PRO A 191 -3.74 -17.30 28.69
C PRO A 191 -3.95 -18.78 29.00
N ALA A 192 -5.21 -19.18 29.15
CA ALA A 192 -5.64 -20.55 29.38
C ALA A 192 -5.39 -21.43 28.15
N VAL A 193 -4.94 -22.66 28.40
CA VAL A 193 -4.73 -23.73 27.42
C VAL A 193 -6.05 -24.12 26.78
N VAL A 194 -6.21 -23.88 25.48
CA VAL A 194 -7.29 -24.45 24.66
C VAL A 194 -6.82 -25.80 24.13
N LYS A 195 -7.53 -26.88 24.50
CA LYS A 195 -7.29 -28.24 24.02
C LYS A 195 -7.53 -28.31 22.51
N THR A 196 -6.57 -28.91 21.82
CA THR A 196 -6.59 -29.24 20.38
C THR A 196 -7.69 -30.24 20.03
N THR A 197 -8.52 -29.91 19.05
CA THR A 197 -9.41 -30.83 18.32
C THR A 197 -8.69 -31.33 17.05
N PRO A 198 -8.84 -32.61 16.64
CA PRO A 198 -8.12 -33.15 15.48
C PRO A 198 -8.76 -32.77 14.13
N ALA A 199 -7.96 -32.87 13.07
CA ALA A 199 -8.25 -32.46 11.68
C ALA A 199 -9.49 -33.13 11.06
N PRO A 200 -10.22 -32.46 10.13
CA PRO A 200 -11.38 -33.04 9.47
C PRO A 200 -11.03 -33.83 8.20
N GLU A 201 -11.70 -34.97 8.04
CA GLU A 201 -11.81 -35.78 6.81
C GLU A 201 -12.77 -35.13 5.77
N PRO A 202 -12.78 -35.58 4.49
CA PRO A 202 -13.19 -34.75 3.37
C PRO A 202 -14.71 -34.60 3.16
N SER A 203 -15.08 -33.35 2.85
CA SER A 203 -16.23 -32.84 2.07
C SER A 203 -17.59 -33.55 2.16
N LYS A 204 -18.51 -32.92 2.92
CA LYS A 204 -19.97 -33.03 2.76
C LYS A 204 -20.53 -31.71 2.19
N PRO A 205 -21.68 -31.73 1.47
CA PRO A 205 -22.16 -30.59 0.69
C PRO A 205 -22.49 -29.36 1.55
N VAL A 206 -22.20 -28.18 0.99
CA VAL A 206 -22.34 -26.85 1.57
C VAL A 206 -23.72 -26.66 2.19
N VAL A 207 -23.78 -26.60 3.51
CA VAL A 207 -24.93 -26.06 4.25
C VAL A 207 -24.75 -24.54 4.27
N THR A 208 -25.72 -23.81 3.70
CA THR A 208 -25.78 -22.34 3.79
C THR A 208 -25.67 -21.90 5.25
N PRO A 209 -24.75 -20.98 5.60
CA PRO A 209 -24.68 -20.48 6.97
C PRO A 209 -25.98 -19.78 7.34
N PRO A 210 -26.45 -19.88 8.59
CA PRO A 210 -27.62 -19.15 9.05
C PRO A 210 -27.37 -17.65 8.94
N THR A 211 -28.36 -16.92 8.43
CA THR A 211 -28.38 -15.46 8.37
C THR A 211 -28.04 -14.90 9.76
N PRO A 212 -27.00 -14.05 9.92
CA PRO A 212 -26.75 -13.40 11.20
C PRO A 212 -27.98 -12.57 11.57
N ALA A 213 -28.41 -12.69 12.83
CA ALA A 213 -29.52 -11.91 13.35
C ALA A 213 -29.24 -10.41 13.11
N PRO A 214 -30.25 -9.62 12.71
CA PRO A 214 -30.04 -8.20 12.46
C PRO A 214 -29.54 -7.54 13.74
N THR A 215 -28.34 -6.99 13.69
CA THR A 215 -27.83 -6.06 14.69
C THR A 215 -28.89 -4.96 14.86
N PRO A 216 -29.28 -4.58 16.09
CA PRO A 216 -30.27 -3.54 16.28
C PRO A 216 -29.83 -2.28 15.52
N ALA A 217 -30.68 -1.82 14.61
CA ALA A 217 -30.45 -0.61 13.83
C ALA A 217 -30.15 0.54 14.82
N VAL A 218 -28.91 1.03 14.80
CA VAL A 218 -28.57 2.27 15.49
C VAL A 218 -29.47 3.32 14.86
N LYS A 219 -30.35 3.93 15.66
CA LYS A 219 -31.25 4.97 15.18
C LYS A 219 -30.39 6.04 14.49
N PRO A 220 -30.77 6.51 13.28
CA PRO A 220 -30.05 7.59 12.64
C PRO A 220 -29.97 8.76 13.62
N VAL A 221 -28.76 9.30 13.80
CA VAL A 221 -28.55 10.55 14.54
C VAL A 221 -29.23 11.65 13.72
N SER A 222 -30.52 11.84 13.97
CA SER A 222 -31.35 12.79 13.26
C SER A 222 -30.95 14.22 13.64
N GLY A 223 -30.57 15.03 12.66
CA GLY A 223 -30.53 16.49 12.77
C GLY A 223 -29.15 17.15 12.75
N GLN A 224 -28.03 16.42 12.83
CA GLN A 224 -26.73 17.00 12.50
C GLN A 224 -26.44 16.80 11.02
N LYS A 225 -26.37 17.91 10.27
CA LYS A 225 -25.79 17.92 8.92
C LYS A 225 -24.29 17.66 9.07
N VAL A 226 -23.91 16.39 9.19
CA VAL A 226 -22.50 15.99 9.21
C VAL A 226 -21.90 16.47 7.89
N PRO A 227 -20.88 17.33 7.92
CA PRO A 227 -20.25 17.80 6.69
C PRO A 227 -19.67 16.58 5.96
N ILE A 228 -19.97 16.46 4.66
CA ILE A 228 -19.39 15.42 3.82
C ILE A 228 -17.88 15.64 3.83
N PRO A 229 -17.07 14.66 4.25
CA PRO A 229 -15.63 14.86 4.34
C PRO A 229 -15.02 15.02 2.95
N GLU A 230 -14.13 16.02 2.81
CA GLU A 230 -13.25 16.14 1.64
C GLU A 230 -12.05 15.20 1.82
N LEU A 231 -11.75 14.41 0.79
CA LEU A 231 -10.63 13.49 0.71
C LEU A 231 -9.48 14.11 -0.10
N ARG A 232 -8.25 13.84 0.34
CA ARG A 232 -7.01 14.16 -0.37
C ARG A 232 -6.47 12.90 -1.05
N VAL A 233 -6.76 12.71 -2.34
CA VAL A 233 -6.31 11.53 -3.09
C VAL A 233 -5.05 11.85 -3.88
N ARG A 234 -3.91 11.22 -3.57
CA ARG A 234 -2.67 11.37 -4.34
C ARG A 234 -2.85 10.77 -5.72
N ILE A 235 -2.61 11.57 -6.74
CA ILE A 235 -2.65 11.17 -8.17
C ILE A 235 -1.24 10.93 -8.73
N SER A 236 -0.27 11.71 -8.26
CA SER A 236 1.14 11.52 -8.63
C SER A 236 2.05 12.05 -7.52
N ARG A 237 3.12 11.32 -7.20
CA ARG A 237 4.15 11.76 -6.21
C ARG A 237 5.37 12.41 -6.88
N GLY A 238 5.51 12.28 -8.20
CA GLY A 238 6.75 12.60 -8.90
C GLY A 238 6.55 13.16 -10.31
N ALA A 239 5.45 13.89 -10.55
CA ALA A 239 5.16 14.38 -11.90
C ALA A 239 6.16 15.46 -12.35
N SER A 240 6.64 15.34 -13.58
CA SER A 240 7.52 16.34 -14.21
C SER A 240 6.72 17.43 -14.93
N GLU A 241 5.49 17.11 -15.33
CA GLU A 241 4.51 18.06 -15.85
C GLU A 241 3.09 17.63 -15.45
N LEU A 242 2.26 18.63 -15.11
CA LEU A 242 0.82 18.49 -14.96
C LEU A 242 0.13 19.45 -15.93
N ILE A 243 -0.65 18.91 -16.86
CA ILE A 243 -1.53 19.70 -17.73
C ILE A 243 -2.95 19.55 -17.21
N LEU A 244 -3.62 20.67 -16.91
CA LEU A 244 -5.05 20.72 -16.60
C LEU A 244 -5.78 21.31 -17.80
N SER A 245 -6.90 20.70 -18.19
CA SER A 245 -7.78 21.20 -19.24
C SER A 245 -9.25 20.97 -18.87
N GLY A 246 -10.12 21.87 -19.28
CA GLY A 246 -11.52 21.87 -18.89
C GLY A 246 -12.17 23.19 -19.26
N LYS A 247 -13.28 23.51 -18.59
CA LYS A 247 -13.96 24.80 -18.76
C LYS A 247 -13.86 25.57 -17.46
N ASP A 248 -13.54 26.85 -17.53
CA ASP A 248 -13.60 27.78 -16.38
C ASP A 248 -12.73 27.32 -15.18
N ILE A 249 -11.54 26.78 -15.44
CA ILE A 249 -10.61 26.39 -14.37
C ILE A 249 -10.00 27.67 -13.79
N CYS A 250 -10.12 27.88 -12.49
CA CYS A 250 -9.65 29.08 -11.81
C CYS A 250 -8.48 28.76 -10.87
N TYR A 251 -7.49 29.65 -10.82
CA TYR A 251 -6.38 29.60 -9.89
C TYR A 251 -6.10 30.98 -9.28
N GLY A 252 -6.16 31.06 -7.95
CA GLY A 252 -5.88 32.29 -7.19
C GLY A 252 -6.66 33.50 -7.70
N GLN A 253 -6.02 34.67 -7.71
CA GLN A 253 -6.54 35.88 -8.36
C GLN A 253 -6.16 35.99 -9.85
N SER A 254 -5.50 34.97 -10.41
CA SER A 254 -4.99 35.00 -11.79
C SER A 254 -6.08 34.78 -12.86
N GLY A 255 -7.35 34.67 -12.44
CA GLY A 255 -8.51 34.45 -13.29
C GLY A 255 -8.73 32.98 -13.66
N CYS A 256 -9.72 32.76 -14.52
CA CYS A 256 -10.12 31.43 -14.98
C CYS A 256 -9.71 31.25 -16.45
N ARG A 257 -9.34 30.01 -16.80
CA ARG A 257 -8.89 29.60 -18.14
C ARG A 257 -9.32 28.16 -18.40
N ASP A 258 -9.35 27.78 -19.66
CA ASP A 258 -9.68 26.41 -20.06
C ASP A 258 -8.48 25.46 -19.95
N SER A 259 -7.27 25.99 -19.77
CA SER A 259 -6.06 25.19 -19.65
C SER A 259 -4.98 25.84 -18.79
N PHE A 260 -4.24 25.00 -18.06
CA PHE A 260 -3.02 25.34 -17.33
C PHE A 260 -1.96 24.27 -17.52
N THR A 261 -0.70 24.71 -17.65
CA THR A 261 0.47 23.83 -17.56
C THR A 261 1.21 24.15 -16.27
N VAL A 262 1.45 23.12 -15.47
CA VAL A 262 2.16 23.20 -14.18
C VAL A 262 3.43 22.38 -14.28
N THR A 263 4.56 23.00 -13.95
CA THR A 263 5.88 22.34 -13.99
C THR A 263 6.65 22.60 -12.70
N PRO A 264 7.61 21.73 -12.34
CA PRO A 264 8.54 21.97 -11.26
C PRO A 264 9.30 23.29 -11.43
N GLY A 265 9.37 24.06 -10.34
CA GLY A 265 10.33 25.15 -10.19
C GLY A 265 11.48 24.75 -9.28
N ASN A 266 12.22 25.73 -8.75
CA ASN A 266 13.29 25.45 -7.81
C ASN A 266 12.67 24.95 -6.49
N ASP A 267 12.02 25.85 -5.74
CA ASP A 267 11.32 25.51 -4.47
C ASP A 267 9.80 25.68 -4.55
N ARG A 268 9.28 26.08 -5.72
CA ARG A 268 7.86 26.39 -5.94
C ARG A 268 7.42 25.89 -7.29
N VAL A 269 6.12 25.72 -7.47
CA VAL A 269 5.57 25.32 -8.77
C VAL A 269 5.65 26.49 -9.76
N ARG A 270 5.72 26.18 -11.06
CA ARG A 270 5.53 27.14 -12.15
C ARG A 270 4.20 26.88 -12.81
N ILE A 271 3.43 27.93 -13.06
CA ILE A 271 2.15 27.87 -13.79
C ILE A 271 2.31 28.68 -15.08
N ASN A 272 2.11 28.03 -16.23
CA ASN A 272 2.30 28.62 -17.56
C ASN A 272 3.66 29.34 -17.68
N GLY A 273 4.71 28.71 -17.14
CA GLY A 273 6.08 29.23 -17.13
C GLY A 273 6.40 30.27 -16.04
N ARG A 274 5.41 30.75 -15.28
CA ARG A 274 5.63 31.74 -14.20
C ARG A 274 5.69 31.09 -12.83
N GLN A 275 6.72 31.40 -12.05
CA GLN A 275 6.88 30.89 -10.69
C GLN A 275 5.81 31.47 -9.75
N THR A 276 5.29 30.64 -8.86
CA THR A 276 4.23 31.04 -7.93
C THR A 276 4.76 31.64 -6.63
N GLU A 277 3.91 32.39 -5.94
CA GLU A 277 4.21 32.92 -4.60
C GLU A 277 3.99 31.89 -3.49
N LYS A 278 3.11 30.91 -3.70
CA LYS A 278 2.81 29.85 -2.74
C LYS A 278 3.41 28.53 -3.20
N GLY A 279 3.86 27.70 -2.25
CA GLY A 279 4.40 26.36 -2.53
C GLY A 279 3.35 25.37 -3.02
N THR A 280 2.10 25.53 -2.56
CA THR A 280 0.94 24.73 -2.99
C THR A 280 -0.04 25.60 -3.76
N VAL A 281 -0.54 25.07 -4.87
CA VAL A 281 -1.55 25.71 -5.72
C VAL A 281 -2.77 24.83 -5.83
N ILE A 282 -3.95 25.44 -5.89
CA ILE A 282 -5.23 24.73 -5.99
C ILE A 282 -6.03 25.30 -7.16
N PHE A 283 -6.34 24.43 -8.12
CA PHE A 283 -7.19 24.69 -9.26
C PHE A 283 -8.62 24.28 -8.93
N ARG A 284 -9.58 25.15 -9.24
CA ARG A 284 -11.01 24.96 -8.98
C ARG A 284 -11.81 25.12 -10.26
N SER A 285 -12.87 24.35 -10.39
CA SER A 285 -13.83 24.47 -11.50
C SER A 285 -15.15 23.88 -11.02
N GLU A 286 -16.28 24.43 -11.46
CA GLU A 286 -17.60 23.82 -11.25
C GLU A 286 -17.83 22.61 -12.17
N LYS A 287 -17.02 22.51 -13.23
CA LYS A 287 -17.05 21.41 -14.20
C LYS A 287 -15.87 20.48 -13.99
N PRO A 288 -16.00 19.18 -14.36
CA PRO A 288 -14.89 18.24 -14.27
C PRO A 288 -13.61 18.72 -14.97
N ILE A 289 -12.47 18.44 -14.35
CA ILE A 289 -11.14 18.81 -14.83
C ILE A 289 -10.47 17.56 -15.42
N SER A 290 -10.03 17.64 -16.66
CA SER A 290 -9.15 16.65 -17.25
C SER A 290 -7.71 17.00 -16.91
N ILE A 291 -6.98 16.07 -16.30
CA ILE A 291 -5.56 16.21 -15.99
C ILE A 291 -4.72 15.25 -16.82
N SER A 292 -3.47 15.62 -17.06
CA SER A 292 -2.43 14.77 -17.63
C SER A 292 -1.16 14.95 -16.82
N CYS A 293 -0.74 13.90 -16.11
CA CYS A 293 0.53 13.85 -15.37
C CYS A 293 1.52 12.99 -16.17
N ASP A 294 2.55 13.59 -16.76
CA ASP A 294 3.54 12.90 -17.60
C ASP A 294 2.91 11.96 -18.66
N GLY A 295 1.83 12.42 -19.27
CA GLY A 295 1.07 11.69 -20.30
C GLY A 295 -0.03 10.76 -19.79
N LYS A 296 -0.08 10.44 -18.49
CA LYS A 296 -1.19 9.69 -17.88
C LYS A 296 -2.39 10.61 -17.67
N LYS A 297 -3.50 10.31 -18.35
CA LYS A 297 -4.70 11.16 -18.34
C LYS A 297 -5.75 10.63 -17.36
N LYS A 298 -6.45 11.54 -16.69
CA LYS A 298 -7.61 11.22 -15.85
C LYS A 298 -8.58 12.40 -15.85
N LYS A 299 -9.89 12.11 -15.91
CA LYS A 299 -10.94 13.13 -15.77
C LYS A 299 -11.51 13.05 -14.35
N LEU A 300 -11.44 14.17 -13.63
CA LEU A 300 -11.68 14.22 -12.18
C LEU A 300 -12.72 15.27 -11.81
N ARG A 301 -13.40 15.02 -10.68
CA ARG A 301 -14.25 15.98 -9.98
C ARG A 301 -13.45 16.70 -8.89
N GLY A 302 -14.09 17.65 -8.23
CA GLY A 302 -13.47 18.42 -7.17
C GLY A 302 -12.35 19.34 -7.67
N ARG A 303 -11.33 19.52 -6.82
CA ARG A 303 -10.23 20.47 -7.02
C ARG A 303 -8.92 19.71 -7.22
N ILE A 304 -7.98 20.32 -7.92
CA ILE A 304 -6.65 19.75 -8.13
C ILE A 304 -5.62 20.59 -7.40
N SER A 305 -4.87 19.97 -6.51
CA SER A 305 -3.75 20.58 -5.79
C SER A 305 -2.44 20.11 -6.42
N ALA A 306 -1.49 21.04 -6.58
CA ALA A 306 -0.12 20.72 -6.98
C ALA A 306 0.87 21.44 -6.04
N SER A 307 1.95 20.75 -5.70
CA SER A 307 3.02 21.29 -4.84
C SER A 307 4.36 20.69 -5.20
N MET A 308 5.45 21.35 -4.82
CA MET A 308 6.79 20.80 -4.96
C MET A 308 7.07 19.75 -3.88
N ARG A 309 7.65 18.62 -4.28
CA ARG A 309 8.20 17.60 -3.39
C ARG A 309 9.42 16.98 -4.06
N GLU A 310 10.59 17.06 -3.43
CA GLU A 310 11.84 16.45 -3.93
C GLU A 310 12.16 16.79 -5.40
N GLY A 311 11.99 18.07 -5.78
CA GLY A 311 12.26 18.53 -7.15
C GLY A 311 11.21 18.12 -8.21
N LYS A 312 10.14 17.43 -7.81
CA LYS A 312 9.02 17.02 -8.66
C LYS A 312 7.69 17.59 -8.16
N LEU A 313 6.61 17.36 -8.90
CA LEU A 313 5.26 17.72 -8.50
C LEU A 313 4.58 16.56 -7.75
N LEU A 314 4.10 16.87 -6.54
CA LEU A 314 3.05 16.10 -5.86
C LEU A 314 1.70 16.65 -6.31
N VAL A 315 0.89 15.80 -6.94
CA VAL A 315 -0.45 16.13 -7.45
C VAL A 315 -1.49 15.39 -6.62
N ILE A 316 -2.44 16.13 -6.06
CA ILE A 316 -3.50 15.61 -5.18
C ILE A 316 -4.85 16.09 -5.70
N ASN A 317 -5.81 15.18 -5.81
CA ASN A 317 -7.21 15.52 -6.02
C ASN A 317 -7.90 15.73 -4.66
N LEU A 318 -8.47 16.90 -4.47
CA LEU A 318 -9.32 17.25 -3.33
C LEU A 318 -10.77 17.03 -3.76
N VAL A 319 -11.43 16.00 -3.25
CA VAL A 319 -12.73 15.53 -3.75
C VAL A 319 -13.64 15.15 -2.58
N GLU A 320 -14.94 15.42 -2.70
CA GLU A 320 -15.89 15.00 -1.67
C GLU A 320 -16.06 13.48 -1.66
N MET A 321 -16.28 12.90 -0.47
CA MET A 321 -16.39 11.45 -0.26
C MET A 321 -17.33 10.76 -1.27
N GLU A 322 -18.53 11.29 -1.49
CA GLU A 322 -19.48 10.63 -2.39
C GLU A 322 -19.05 10.72 -3.85
N GLU A 323 -18.46 11.85 -4.28
CA GLU A 323 -17.90 12.00 -5.63
C GLU A 323 -16.71 11.08 -5.88
N TYR A 324 -15.89 10.83 -4.85
CA TYR A 324 -14.82 9.85 -4.88
C TYR A 324 -15.37 8.43 -5.12
N LEU A 325 -16.42 8.05 -4.40
CA LEU A 325 -17.06 6.74 -4.50
C LEU A 325 -17.73 6.48 -5.85
N LEU A 326 -18.20 7.52 -6.55
CA LEU A 326 -18.71 7.38 -7.91
C LEU A 326 -17.69 6.73 -8.86
N SER A 327 -16.40 6.97 -8.61
CA SER A 327 -15.30 6.38 -9.37
C SER A 327 -14.84 5.04 -8.80
N VAL A 328 -14.73 4.92 -7.47
CA VAL A 328 -14.20 3.71 -6.82
C VAL A 328 -15.11 2.50 -7.00
N VAL A 329 -16.40 2.63 -6.70
CA VAL A 329 -17.34 1.49 -6.73
C VAL A 329 -17.34 0.75 -8.09
N PRO A 330 -17.46 1.41 -9.25
CA PRO A 330 -17.40 0.74 -10.56
C PRO A 330 -15.96 0.40 -11.03
N SER A 331 -14.94 0.80 -10.27
CA SER A 331 -13.54 0.43 -10.51
C SER A 331 -13.15 -0.84 -9.75
N GLU A 332 -13.80 -1.11 -8.62
CA GLU A 332 -13.57 -2.25 -7.74
C GLU A 332 -14.60 -3.38 -7.90
N SER A 333 -15.81 -3.05 -8.38
CA SER A 333 -16.88 -4.02 -8.58
C SER A 333 -17.47 -3.94 -9.98
N TYR A 334 -17.97 -5.06 -10.48
CA TYR A 334 -18.70 -5.08 -11.74
C TYR A 334 -20.03 -4.35 -11.60
N ALA A 335 -20.28 -3.36 -12.45
CA ALA A 335 -21.53 -2.59 -12.43
C ALA A 335 -22.78 -3.47 -12.64
N SER A 336 -22.64 -4.68 -13.18
CA SER A 336 -23.73 -5.65 -13.38
C SER A 336 -24.18 -6.37 -12.11
N TRP A 337 -23.44 -6.25 -11.00
CA TRP A 337 -23.81 -6.88 -9.74
C TRP A 337 -25.16 -6.38 -9.20
N PRO A 338 -25.81 -7.16 -8.30
CA PRO A 338 -27.04 -6.73 -7.63
C PRO A 338 -26.89 -5.35 -6.98
N LEU A 339 -27.96 -4.55 -6.98
CA LEU A 339 -27.88 -3.16 -6.52
C LEU A 339 -27.48 -3.10 -5.04
N ASP A 340 -28.00 -4.01 -4.22
CA ASP A 340 -27.66 -4.07 -2.80
C ASP A 340 -26.21 -4.51 -2.56
N THR A 341 -25.63 -5.32 -3.46
CA THR A 341 -24.19 -5.61 -3.44
C THR A 341 -23.36 -4.36 -3.72
N LEU A 342 -23.76 -3.56 -4.71
CA LEU A 342 -23.09 -2.28 -5.01
C LEU A 342 -23.25 -1.27 -3.87
N LYS A 343 -24.38 -1.28 -3.14
CA LYS A 343 -24.57 -0.47 -1.93
C LYS A 343 -23.65 -0.94 -0.81
N ALA A 344 -23.58 -2.24 -0.54
CA ALA A 344 -22.66 -2.81 0.43
C ALA A 344 -21.20 -2.45 0.11
N GLN A 345 -20.81 -2.54 -1.16
CA GLN A 345 -19.50 -2.08 -1.63
C GLN A 345 -19.29 -0.59 -1.38
N ALA A 346 -20.28 0.26 -1.67
CA ALA A 346 -20.18 1.69 -1.41
C ALA A 346 -20.00 1.99 0.09
N VAL A 347 -20.73 1.30 0.97
CA VAL A 347 -20.59 1.40 2.43
C VAL A 347 -19.19 0.96 2.89
N ALA A 348 -18.71 -0.19 2.40
CA ALA A 348 -17.37 -0.68 2.73
C ALA A 348 -16.29 0.29 2.25
N ALA A 349 -16.37 0.74 0.99
CA ALA A 349 -15.42 1.68 0.41
C ALA A 349 -15.42 3.04 1.12
N ARG A 350 -16.60 3.56 1.49
CA ARG A 350 -16.74 4.79 2.29
C ARG A 350 -16.10 4.65 3.65
N THR A 351 -16.36 3.52 4.32
CA THR A 351 -15.82 3.23 5.65
C THR A 351 -14.31 3.17 5.61
N TYR A 352 -13.74 2.47 4.62
CA TYR A 352 -12.30 2.41 4.40
C TYR A 352 -11.71 3.80 4.14
N ALA A 353 -12.25 4.57 3.19
CA ALA A 353 -11.77 5.91 2.87
C ALA A 353 -11.82 6.86 4.08
N TYR A 354 -12.89 6.77 4.87
CA TYR A 354 -13.04 7.53 6.10
C TYR A 354 -12.05 7.09 7.18
N TYR A 355 -11.83 5.79 7.34
CA TYR A 355 -10.82 5.22 8.21
C TYR A 355 -9.41 5.74 7.84
N GLN A 356 -9.00 5.63 6.58
CA GLN A 356 -7.68 6.10 6.12
C GLN A 356 -7.49 7.61 6.38
N LYS A 357 -8.52 8.41 6.12
CA LYS A 357 -8.50 9.85 6.38
C LYS A 357 -8.16 10.17 7.84
N LEU A 358 -8.78 9.47 8.80
CA LEU A 358 -8.55 9.69 10.24
C LEU A 358 -7.16 9.23 10.70
N HIS A 359 -6.57 8.23 10.04
CA HIS A 359 -5.26 7.68 10.41
C HIS A 359 -4.08 8.34 9.68
N ARG A 360 -4.34 9.12 8.62
CA ARG A 360 -3.32 9.79 7.78
C ARG A 360 -3.36 11.32 7.87
N GLU A 361 -3.86 11.87 8.98
CA GLU A 361 -3.97 13.32 9.17
C GLU A 361 -2.62 14.05 9.05
N ASN A 362 -1.52 13.41 9.47
CA ASN A 362 -0.16 13.95 9.40
C ASN A 362 0.52 13.79 8.03
N LEU A 363 -0.10 13.10 7.08
CA LEU A 363 0.42 12.95 5.72
C LEU A 363 -0.14 14.06 4.81
N SER A 364 0.52 14.26 3.67
CA SER A 364 0.07 15.21 2.65
C SER A 364 -1.25 14.79 1.97
N TYR A 365 -1.60 13.51 2.03
CA TYR A 365 -2.77 12.91 1.39
C TYR A 365 -3.40 11.83 2.28
N ASP A 366 -4.69 11.55 2.05
CA ASP A 366 -5.48 10.57 2.77
C ASP A 366 -5.44 9.20 2.06
N LEU A 367 -5.45 9.19 0.73
CA LEU A 367 -5.56 7.99 -0.12
C LEU A 367 -4.64 8.08 -1.33
N VAL A 368 -4.29 6.93 -1.93
CA VAL A 368 -3.66 6.81 -3.25
C VAL A 368 -4.68 6.35 -4.30
N ASP A 369 -4.43 6.61 -5.58
CA ASP A 369 -5.41 6.38 -6.65
C ASP A 369 -5.31 5.02 -7.36
N ASP A 370 -4.47 4.13 -6.83
CA ASP A 370 -4.17 2.78 -7.31
C ASP A 370 -4.50 1.71 -6.25
N GLU A 371 -4.07 0.47 -6.50
CA GLU A 371 -4.31 -0.69 -5.63
C GLU A 371 -3.65 -0.58 -4.24
N GLY A 372 -2.84 0.45 -3.97
CA GLY A 372 -2.32 0.73 -2.63
C GLY A 372 -3.39 1.14 -1.62
N ASP A 373 -4.54 1.65 -2.09
CA ASP A 373 -5.72 1.90 -1.25
C ASP A 373 -6.98 1.40 -1.96
N GLN A 374 -7.45 2.15 -2.97
CA GLN A 374 -8.63 1.82 -3.76
C GLN A 374 -8.48 2.37 -5.17
N ALA A 375 -8.88 1.58 -6.16
CA ALA A 375 -8.85 1.91 -7.56
C ALA A 375 -9.70 3.15 -7.87
N TYR A 376 -9.06 4.32 -7.91
CA TYR A 376 -9.69 5.60 -8.17
C TYR A 376 -9.39 6.06 -9.61
N LYS A 377 -10.14 5.56 -10.59
CA LYS A 377 -9.81 5.72 -12.02
C LYS A 377 -10.40 6.98 -12.67
N GLY A 378 -11.07 7.83 -11.90
CA GLY A 378 -11.76 9.04 -12.37
C GLY A 378 -13.15 8.77 -12.98
N MET A 379 -13.69 9.79 -13.65
CA MET A 379 -15.07 9.83 -14.12
C MET A 379 -15.40 8.84 -15.23
N GLU A 380 -14.42 8.36 -15.98
CA GLU A 380 -14.64 7.44 -17.12
C GLU A 380 -15.19 6.07 -16.68
N ARG A 381 -15.13 5.78 -15.38
CA ARG A 381 -15.68 4.55 -14.79
C ARG A 381 -17.08 4.72 -14.23
N GLU A 382 -17.59 5.94 -14.10
CA GLU A 382 -18.93 6.20 -13.53
C GLU A 382 -20.02 5.50 -14.37
N THR A 383 -20.96 4.85 -13.70
CA THR A 383 -22.14 4.24 -14.34
C THR A 383 -23.40 4.66 -13.60
N THR A 384 -24.53 4.80 -14.30
CA THR A 384 -25.80 5.17 -13.66
C THR A 384 -26.17 4.25 -12.50
N ARG A 385 -25.84 2.95 -12.59
CA ARG A 385 -26.18 1.96 -11.56
C ARG A 385 -25.28 2.06 -10.33
N SER A 386 -23.96 2.21 -10.51
CA SER A 386 -23.05 2.44 -9.39
C SER A 386 -23.29 3.80 -8.74
N THR A 387 -23.58 4.85 -9.52
CA THR A 387 -24.00 6.15 -9.00
C THR A 387 -25.25 6.03 -8.14
N LYS A 388 -26.27 5.31 -8.61
CA LYS A 388 -27.48 5.05 -7.82
C LYS A 388 -27.15 4.37 -6.48
N ALA A 389 -26.29 3.34 -6.49
CA ALA A 389 -25.89 2.64 -5.26
C ALA A 389 -25.16 3.55 -4.26
N VAL A 390 -24.22 4.38 -4.73
CA VAL A 390 -23.49 5.35 -3.90
C VAL A 390 -24.47 6.36 -3.28
N MET A 391 -25.36 6.94 -4.09
CA MET A 391 -26.32 7.94 -3.62
C MET A 391 -27.36 7.36 -2.64
N GLU A 392 -27.86 6.14 -2.89
CA GLU A 392 -28.84 5.50 -2.00
C GLU A 392 -28.23 4.99 -0.68
N SER A 393 -26.90 4.91 -0.58
CA SER A 393 -26.18 4.53 0.64
C SER A 393 -25.35 5.69 1.22
N SER A 394 -25.63 6.93 0.81
CA SER A 394 -24.82 8.09 1.18
C SER A 394 -24.77 8.29 2.69
N GLY A 395 -23.55 8.52 3.20
CA GLY A 395 -23.30 8.71 4.63
C GLY A 395 -23.36 7.43 5.48
N GLU A 396 -23.71 6.27 4.92
CA GLU A 396 -23.66 5.00 5.64
C GLU A 396 -22.22 4.49 5.76
N VAL A 397 -21.79 4.22 7.00
CA VAL A 397 -20.45 3.69 7.35
C VAL A 397 -20.58 2.61 8.42
N LEU A 398 -19.64 1.66 8.44
CA LEU A 398 -19.55 0.61 9.44
C LEU A 398 -18.69 1.09 10.62
N MET A 399 -19.25 1.03 11.83
CA MET A 399 -18.62 1.56 13.04
C MET A 399 -18.53 0.48 14.12
N GLU A 400 -17.43 0.46 14.85
CA GLU A 400 -17.24 -0.30 16.08
C GLU A 400 -16.75 0.66 17.17
N GLN A 401 -17.38 0.64 18.34
CA GLN A 401 -16.99 1.51 19.48
C GLN A 401 -16.87 3.01 19.08
N GLN A 402 -17.79 3.50 18.24
CA GLN A 402 -17.81 4.87 17.69
C GLN A 402 -16.61 5.24 16.80
N ARG A 403 -15.85 4.27 16.30
CA ARG A 403 -14.81 4.46 15.28
C ARG A 403 -15.17 3.69 14.02
N PRO A 404 -14.84 4.19 12.81
CA PRO A 404 -15.02 3.38 11.61
C PRO A 404 -14.15 2.12 11.72
N ILE A 405 -14.69 0.99 11.29
CA ILE A 405 -13.87 -0.23 11.15
C ILE A 405 -12.93 -0.09 9.95
N LEU A 406 -11.84 -0.83 9.93
CA LEU A 406 -11.08 -1.02 8.70
C LEU A 406 -11.83 -2.01 7.79
N ALA A 407 -12.59 -1.49 6.83
CA ALA A 407 -13.36 -2.28 5.87
C ALA A 407 -12.53 -2.67 4.64
N MET A 408 -11.54 -3.55 4.80
CA MET A 408 -10.73 -4.05 3.68
C MET A 408 -11.53 -4.97 2.74
N PHE A 409 -11.27 -4.85 1.45
CA PHE A 409 -11.72 -5.76 0.40
C PHE A 409 -10.63 -5.88 -0.67
N SER A 410 -10.68 -6.95 -1.47
CA SER A 410 -9.75 -7.21 -2.55
C SER A 410 -10.44 -7.94 -3.70
N ALA A 411 -9.82 -7.96 -4.88
CA ALA A 411 -10.34 -8.68 -6.05
C ALA A 411 -10.61 -10.19 -5.80
N ASN A 412 -9.96 -10.79 -4.80
CA ASN A 412 -10.09 -12.21 -4.46
C ASN A 412 -10.86 -12.47 -3.15
N SER A 413 -11.26 -11.42 -2.43
CA SER A 413 -11.98 -11.50 -1.17
C SER A 413 -12.66 -10.15 -0.91
N GLY A 414 -13.96 -10.06 -1.20
CA GLY A 414 -14.77 -8.85 -1.08
C GLY A 414 -16.23 -9.18 -0.79
#